data_AF-A0A819TLM8-F1
#
_entry.id   AF-A0A819TLM8-F1
#
_cell.length_a   1.000
_cell.length_b   1.000
_cell.length_c   1.000
_cell.angle_alpha   90.00
_cell.angle_beta   90.00
_cell.angle_gamma   90.00
#
_symmetry.space_group_name_H-M   'P 1'
#
loop_
_entity.id
_entity.type
_entity.pdbx_description
1 polymer ?
#
loop_
_entity_poly.entity_id
_entity_poly.type
_entity_poly.pdbx_seq_one_letter_code
_entity_poly.pdbx_strand_id
1 'polypeptide(L)' 'MATNRIDILDPALLRPGRIDRKIEFSAPSEEARLDILKIHSRKMNLTREINLTMEVFALSPRKMQSISIK' A
#
# COMPACT_ATOMS: atom_id res chain seq x y z
N MET A 1 -2.91 16.42 1.26
CA MET A 1 -4.23 15.79 1.41
C MET A 1 -4.15 14.37 0.86
N ALA A 2 -4.87 13.42 1.46
CA ALA A 2 -5.00 12.06 0.97
C ALA A 2 -6.50 11.75 0.81
N THR A 3 -6.89 11.19 -0.33
CA THR A 3 -8.27 10.74 -0.58
C THR A 3 -8.24 9.40 -1.31
N ASN A 4 -9.12 8.49 -0.90
CA ASN A 4 -9.35 7.23 -1.62
C ASN A 4 -10.41 7.39 -2.73
N ARG A 5 -11.05 8.56 -2.82
CA ARG A 5 -12.11 8.89 -3.78
C ARG A 5 -11.84 10.28 -4.34
N ILE A 6 -11.25 10.33 -5.53
CA ILE A 6 -10.94 11.60 -6.22
C ILE A 6 -12.19 12.17 -6.91
N ASP A 7 -13.16 11.32 -7.22
CA ASP A 7 -14.42 11.61 -7.90
C ASP A 7 -15.35 12.54 -7.10
N ILE A 8 -15.26 12.50 -5.76
CA ILE A 8 -16.10 13.30 -4.86
C ILE A 8 -15.50 14.67 -4.51
N LEU A 9 -14.30 14.98 -5.01
CA LEU A 9 -13.59 16.22 -4.64
C LEU A 9 -14.16 17.42 -5.40
N ASP A 10 -14.38 18.54 -4.69
CA ASP A 10 -14.84 19.78 -5.29
C ASP A 10 -13.86 20.27 -6.39
N PRO A 11 -14.32 20.48 -7.64
CA PRO A 11 -13.50 21.03 -8.72
C PRO A 11 -12.83 22.37 -8.38
N ALA A 12 -13.38 23.15 -7.44
CA ALA A 12 -12.76 24.39 -6.98
C ALA A 12 -11.38 24.15 -6.34
N LEU A 13 -11.16 23.01 -5.67
CA LEU A 13 -9.89 22.68 -5.03
C LEU A 13 -8.80 22.29 -6.05
N LEU A 14 -9.20 21.89 -7.24
CA LEU A 14 -8.31 21.47 -8.33
C LEU A 14 -7.84 22.64 -9.21
N ARG A 15 -8.30 23.86 -8.94
CA ARG A 15 -7.84 25.05 -9.67
C ARG A 15 -6.40 25.38 -9.28
N PRO A 16 -5.59 25.92 -10.22
CA PRO A 16 -4.23 26.35 -9.93
C PRO A 16 -4.17 27.30 -8.72
N GLY A 17 -3.22 27.08 -7.82
CA GLY A 17 -3.04 27.87 -6.59
C GLY A 17 -3.68 27.25 -5.34
N ARG A 18 -4.15 26.00 -5.42
CA ARG A 18 -4.64 25.22 -4.27
C ARG A 18 -3.97 23.85 -4.23
N ILE A 19 -4.54 22.85 -4.91
CA ILE A 19 -3.96 21.51 -5.03
C ILE A 19 -3.37 21.40 -6.43
N ASP A 20 -2.07 21.69 -6.53
CA ASP A 20 -1.41 21.74 -7.83
C ASP A 20 -0.92 20.36 -8.30
N ARG A 21 -0.64 19.44 -7.37
CA ARG A 21 -0.09 18.11 -7.68
C ARG A 21 -1.06 17.02 -7.28
N LYS A 22 -1.32 16.12 -8.23
CA LYS A 22 -2.04 14.86 -8.03
C LYS A 22 -1.02 13.74 -8.15
N ILE A 23 -0.94 12.90 -7.11
CA ILE A 23 -0.07 11.73 -7.11
C ILE A 23 -0.98 10.53 -6.89
N GLU A 24 -0.99 9.62 -7.86
CA GLU A 24 -1.75 8.39 -7.76
C GLU A 24 -0.89 7.30 -7.14
N PHE A 25 -1.48 6.55 -6.21
CA PHE A 25 -0.84 5.41 -5.58
C PHE A 25 -1.47 4.13 -6.12
N SER A 26 -0.71 3.39 -6.92
CA SER A 26 -1.10 2.06 -7.41
C SER A 26 -0.84 0.99 -6.35
N ALA A 27 -1.49 -0.17 -6.51
CA ALA A 27 -1.18 -1.33 -5.69
C ALA A 27 0.28 -1.77 -5.94
N PRO A 28 1.02 -2.17 -4.89
CA PRO A 28 2.42 -2.56 -5.04
C PRO A 28 2.57 -3.82 -5.89
N SER A 29 3.64 -3.86 -6.67
CA SER A 29 4.11 -5.04 -7.41
C SER A 29 4.54 -6.15 -6.47
N GLU A 30 4.72 -7.38 -6.97
CA GLU A 30 5.15 -8.52 -6.16
C GLU A 30 6.48 -8.27 -5.43
N GLU A 31 7.46 -7.66 -6.11
CA GLU A 31 8.73 -7.27 -5.51
C GLU A 31 8.53 -6.26 -4.38
N ALA A 32 7.72 -5.22 -4.61
CA ALA A 32 7.43 -4.22 -3.59
C ALA A 32 6.66 -4.82 -2.40
N ARG A 33 5.78 -5.80 -2.63
CA ARG A 33 5.09 -6.55 -1.56
C ARG A 33 6.06 -7.32 -0.69
N LEU A 34 7.03 -7.98 -1.32
CA LEU A 34 8.07 -8.74 -0.63
C LEU A 34 8.91 -7.81 0.25
N ASP A 35 9.25 -6.61 -0.24
CA ASP A 35 9.98 -5.61 0.55
C ASP A 35 9.16 -5.04 1.70
N ILE A 36 7.87 -4.75 1.48
CA ILE A 36 6.94 -4.35 2.56
C ILE A 36 6.89 -5.44 3.64
N LEU A 37 6.69 -6.70 3.24
CA LEU A 37 6.66 -7.83 4.17
C LEU A 37 7.97 -7.98 4.92
N LYS A 38 9.12 -7.87 4.25
CA LYS A 38 10.45 -7.88 4.89
C LYS A 38 10.60 -6.77 5.94
N ILE A 39 10.09 -5.57 5.67
CA ILE A 39 10.19 -4.45 6.63
C ILE A 39 9.35 -4.74 7.88
N HIS A 40 8.11 -5.18 7.70
CA HIS A 40 7.21 -5.46 8.82
C HIS A 40 7.60 -6.73 9.59
N SER A 41 8.16 -7.72 8.91
CA SER A 41 8.58 -8.98 9.50
C SER A 41 9.89 -8.89 10.29
N ARG A 42 10.71 -7.85 10.09
CA ARG A 42 11.95 -7.61 10.86
C ARG A 42 11.73 -7.52 12.37
N LYS A 43 10.53 -7.10 12.80
CA LYS A 43 10.17 -6.99 14.23
C LYS A 43 9.46 -8.23 14.77
N MET A 44 9.23 -9.25 13.95
CA MET A 44 8.52 -10.46 14.32
C MET A 44 9.50 -11.64 14.43
N ASN A 45 9.22 -12.56 15.37
CA ASN A 45 9.91 -13.84 15.42
C ASN A 45 9.37 -14.74 14.30
N LEU A 46 10.00 -14.66 13.13
CA LEU A 46 9.70 -15.55 12.02
C LEU A 46 10.23 -16.96 12.34
N THR A 47 9.33 -17.93 12.37
CA THR A 47 9.72 -19.35 12.35
C THR A 47 10.38 -19.67 11.02
N ARG A 48 11.43 -20.51 11.03
CA ARG A 48 12.23 -20.88 9.85
C ARG A 48 11.43 -21.48 8.67
N GLU A 49 10.19 -21.89 8.91
CA GLU A 49 9.29 -22.46 7.89
C GLU A 49 8.59 -21.42 7.02
N ILE A 50 8.60 -20.14 7.41
CA ILE A 50 7.86 -19.10 6.69
C ILE A 50 8.68 -18.60 5.49
N ASN A 51 8.26 -18.98 4.28
CA ASN A 51 8.83 -18.46 3.05
C ASN A 51 8.03 -17.26 2.54
N LEU A 52 8.53 -16.05 2.78
CA LEU A 52 7.89 -14.78 2.41
C LEU A 52 7.62 -14.67 0.90
N THR A 53 8.42 -15.32 0.05
CA THR A 53 8.23 -15.31 -1.40
C THR A 53 6.98 -16.10 -1.82
N MET A 54 6.71 -17.22 -1.15
CA MET A 54 5.48 -18.01 -1.40
C MET A 54 4.23 -17.29 -0.88
N GLU A 55 4.36 -16.58 0.24
CA GLU A 55 3.26 -15.79 0.83
C GLU A 55 2.80 -14.66 -0.10
N VAL A 56 3.73 -14.00 -0.80
CA VAL A 56 3.43 -12.92 -1.76
C VAL A 56 2.51 -13.39 -2.88
N PHE A 57 2.70 -14.63 -3.36
CA PHE A 57 1.87 -15.23 -4.42
C PHE A 57 0.45 -15.57 -3.92
N ALA A 58 0.32 -15.97 -2.65
CA ALA A 58 -0.97 -16.29 -2.03
C ALA A 58 -1.76 -15.04 -1.55
N LEU A 59 -1.08 -13.90 -1.37
CA LEU A 59 -1.69 -12.67 -0.88
C LEU A 59 -2.39 -11.91 -2.01
N SER A 60 -3.72 -12.07 -2.07
CA SER A 60 -4.59 -11.19 -2.85
C SER A 60 -4.40 -9.71 -2.43
N PRO A 61 -4.51 -8.73 -3.34
CA PRO A 61 -4.27 -7.30 -3.05
C PRO A 61 -5.06 -6.76 -1.84
N ARG A 62 -6.22 -7.35 -1.53
CA ARG A 62 -7.10 -6.95 -0.41
C ARG A 62 -6.54 -7.31 0.97
N LYS A 63 -5.84 -8.44 1.11
CA LYS A 63 -5.30 -8.93 2.40
C LYS A 63 -4.08 -8.13 2.89
N MET A 64 -3.44 -7.40 1.99
CA MET A 64 -2.25 -6.61 2.34
C MET A 64 -2.59 -5.32 3.08
N GLN A 65 -3.74 -4.70 2.77
CA GLN A 65 -4.18 -3.46 3.41
C GLN A 65 -4.49 -3.67 4.90
N SER A 66 -4.91 -4.87 5.31
CA SER A 66 -5.20 -5.20 6.71
C SER A 66 -3.94 -5.43 7.57
N ILE A 67 -2.76 -5.64 6.96
CA ILE A 67 -1.51 -5.86 7.71
C ILE A 67 -0.94 -4.53 8.24
N SER A 68 -1.32 -3.41 7.61
CA SER A 68 -0.81 -2.07 7.96
C SER A 68 -1.67 -1.30 8.97
N ILE A 69 -2.70 -1.93 9.58
CA ILE A 69 -3.58 -1.26 10.55
C ILE A 69 -3.51 -2.00 11.88
N LYS A 70 -2.45 -1.74 12.64
CA LYS A 70 -2.41 -1.77 14.10
C LYS A 70 -1.22 -0.97 14.61
#